data_AF-A0A954Z5W9-F1
#
_entry.id   AF-A0A954Z5W9-F1
#
_cell.length_a   1.000
_cell.length_b   1.000
_cell.length_c   1.000
_cell.angle_alpha   90.00
_cell.angle_beta   90.00
_cell.angle_gamma   90.00
#
_symmetry.space_group_name_H-M   'P 1'
#
loop_
_entity.id
_entity.type
_entity.pdbx_description
1 polymer ?
#
loop_
_entity_poly.entity_id
_entity_poly.type
_entity_poly.pdbx_seq_one_letter_code
_entity_poly.pdbx_strand_id
1 'polypeptide(L)'
;MQSITSLQRRVAVQRAEISSWLETASAGLRKTFPAEVGRAEAWMAQQEDVEAVGMSRSASSLRAVRERLAQRTEIGAELRTELTEALSERADQLGRAMEARLGAIQDERGAHVELWDSWGMAAVPESDRLLQQGRSLLASEDYPALATLLDRTQLLLENSRAEVEQLEERHQRRLYLLKSLRQVCVDLGMTEQTPPRFEREGDRRSRIQLAVNSHNQGKLAFWLSLEGISSFADADSDRCFHEFGELSKQLESDFGIETELRMEDGAEPPRRLHRGEQELPGDEGLGASQGEA
;
A
#
# COMPACT_ATOMS: atom_id res chain seq x y z
N MET A 1 46.21 -35.46 -36.37
CA MET A 1 45.19 -36.33 -35.74
C MET A 1 45.27 -36.14 -34.23
N GLN A 2 44.24 -35.59 -33.58
CA GLN A 2 44.18 -35.53 -32.12
C GLN A 2 44.02 -36.95 -31.57
N SER A 3 44.80 -37.31 -30.55
CA SER A 3 44.72 -38.62 -29.89
C SER A 3 43.52 -38.68 -28.96
N ILE A 4 42.95 -39.87 -28.73
CA ILE A 4 41.84 -40.11 -27.78
C ILE A 4 42.17 -39.51 -26.39
N THR A 5 43.41 -39.72 -25.92
CA THR A 5 43.91 -39.17 -24.66
C THR A 5 43.86 -37.63 -24.61
N SER A 6 44.15 -36.96 -25.72
CA SER A 6 44.07 -35.49 -25.79
C SER A 6 42.62 -34.99 -25.68
N LEU A 7 41.66 -35.71 -26.26
CA LEU A 7 40.23 -35.36 -26.15
C LEU A 7 39.70 -35.62 -24.74
N GLN A 8 40.06 -36.75 -24.12
CA GLN A 8 39.72 -37.04 -22.72
C GLN A 8 40.23 -35.95 -21.77
N ARG A 9 41.49 -35.55 -21.92
CA ARG A 9 42.06 -34.44 -21.14
C ARG A 9 41.29 -33.13 -21.34
N ARG A 10 40.88 -32.82 -22.58
CA ARG A 10 40.09 -31.61 -22.87
C ARG A 10 38.73 -31.66 -22.19
N VAL A 11 38.01 -32.77 -22.25
CA VAL A 11 36.72 -32.94 -21.54
C VAL A 11 36.89 -32.76 -20.04
N ALA A 12 37.92 -33.37 -19.44
CA ALA A 12 38.20 -33.24 -18.01
C ALA A 12 38.51 -31.80 -17.60
N VAL A 13 39.29 -31.06 -18.40
CA VAL A 13 39.56 -29.63 -18.17
C VAL A 13 38.27 -28.80 -18.26
N GLN A 14 37.46 -29.01 -19.31
CA GLN A 14 36.19 -28.28 -19.48
C GLN A 14 35.22 -28.54 -18.32
N ARG A 15 35.19 -29.76 -17.78
CA ARG A 15 34.41 -30.07 -16.57
C ARG A 15 34.88 -29.31 -15.35
N ALA A 16 36.19 -29.31 -15.11
CA ALA A 16 36.75 -28.57 -13.97
C ALA A 16 36.46 -27.07 -14.10
N GLU A 17 36.58 -26.50 -15.30
CA GLU A 17 36.24 -25.10 -15.57
C GLU A 17 34.76 -24.82 -15.31
N ILE A 18 33.84 -25.61 -15.89
CA ILE A 18 32.40 -25.44 -15.70
C ILE A 18 32.00 -25.61 -14.22
N SER A 19 32.55 -26.61 -13.53
CA SER A 19 32.31 -26.82 -12.09
C SER A 19 32.76 -25.61 -11.28
N SER A 20 33.96 -25.09 -11.56
CA SER A 20 34.48 -23.89 -10.89
C SER A 20 33.56 -22.69 -11.11
N TRP A 21 33.06 -22.46 -12.33
CA TRP A 21 32.12 -21.38 -12.61
C TRP A 21 30.83 -21.51 -11.78
N LEU A 22 30.23 -22.69 -11.75
CA LEU A 22 28.99 -22.95 -11.01
C LEU A 22 29.18 -22.87 -9.49
N GLU A 23 30.35 -23.23 -8.98
CA GLU A 23 30.71 -23.09 -7.56
C GLU A 23 30.93 -21.63 -7.15
N THR A 24 31.51 -20.82 -8.03
CA THR A 24 31.68 -19.37 -7.78
C THR A 24 30.40 -18.57 -7.94
N ALA A 25 29.46 -19.04 -8.77
CA ALA A 25 28.18 -18.38 -8.98
C ALA A 25 27.31 -18.44 -7.72
N SER A 26 26.73 -17.30 -7.36
CA SER A 26 25.80 -17.24 -6.23
C SER A 26 24.59 -18.15 -6.47
N ALA A 27 23.92 -18.53 -5.38
CA ALA A 27 22.71 -19.34 -5.48
C ALA A 27 21.58 -18.62 -6.24
N GLY A 28 21.48 -17.28 -6.10
CA GLY A 28 20.50 -16.49 -6.84
C GLY A 28 20.80 -16.44 -8.33
N LEU A 29 22.08 -16.30 -8.70
CA LEU A 29 22.48 -16.29 -10.10
C LEU A 29 22.19 -17.63 -10.80
N ARG A 30 22.42 -18.74 -10.11
CA ARG A 30 22.05 -20.07 -10.62
C ARG A 30 20.54 -20.24 -10.81
N LYS A 31 19.71 -19.66 -9.93
CA LYS A 31 18.25 -19.62 -10.11
C LYS A 31 17.80 -18.71 -11.24
N THR A 32 18.56 -17.65 -11.52
CA THR A 32 18.29 -16.70 -12.61
C THR A 32 18.43 -17.38 -13.98
N PHE A 33 19.41 -18.28 -14.13
CA PHE A 33 19.71 -18.97 -15.39
C PHE A 33 19.57 -20.50 -15.27
N PRO A 34 18.38 -21.03 -14.94
CA PRO A 34 18.21 -22.44 -14.58
C PRO A 34 18.40 -23.37 -15.79
N ALA A 35 18.13 -22.88 -17.01
CA ALA A 35 18.28 -23.68 -18.23
C ALA A 35 19.76 -23.89 -18.59
N GLU A 36 20.57 -22.84 -18.52
CA GLU A 36 22.02 -22.89 -18.77
C GLU A 36 22.72 -23.72 -17.70
N VAL A 37 22.41 -23.49 -16.43
CA VAL A 37 22.95 -24.27 -15.31
C VAL A 37 22.57 -25.75 -15.42
N GLY A 38 21.29 -26.05 -15.66
CA GLY A 38 20.81 -27.43 -15.78
C GLY A 38 21.44 -28.19 -16.96
N ARG A 39 21.64 -27.53 -18.12
CA ARG A 39 22.34 -28.13 -19.27
C ARG A 39 23.80 -28.46 -18.94
N ALA A 40 24.49 -27.54 -18.26
CA ALA A 40 25.88 -27.74 -17.86
C ALA A 40 26.03 -28.87 -16.83
N GLU A 41 25.18 -28.91 -15.81
CA GLU A 41 25.14 -29.99 -14.81
C GLU A 41 24.87 -31.35 -15.46
N ALA A 42 23.90 -31.42 -16.37
CA ALA A 42 23.59 -32.65 -17.10
C ALA A 42 24.78 -33.15 -17.94
N TRP A 43 25.49 -32.25 -18.63
CA TRP A 43 26.68 -32.61 -19.41
C TRP A 43 27.85 -33.09 -18.53
N MET A 44 28.05 -32.46 -17.37
CA MET A 44 29.04 -32.91 -16.39
C MET A 44 28.71 -34.28 -15.80
N ALA A 45 27.43 -34.58 -15.54
CA ALA A 45 26.98 -35.83 -14.95
C ALA A 45 27.12 -37.06 -15.87
N GLN A 46 27.18 -36.88 -17.20
CA GLN A 46 27.35 -37.97 -18.15
C GLN A 46 28.68 -38.70 -17.90
N GLN A 47 28.70 -40.02 -17.62
CA GLN A 47 29.96 -40.73 -17.38
C GLN A 47 30.92 -40.66 -18.59
N GLU A 48 32.23 -40.65 -18.33
CA GLU A 48 33.22 -40.81 -19.38
C GLU A 48 33.25 -42.28 -19.81
N ASP A 49 33.19 -42.55 -21.12
CA ASP A 49 33.46 -43.87 -21.71
C ASP A 49 34.96 -44.24 -21.60
N VAL A 50 35.56 -44.09 -20.42
CA VAL A 50 36.97 -44.40 -20.15
C VAL A 50 37.21 -45.91 -20.25
N GLU A 51 36.23 -46.72 -19.86
CA GLU A 51 36.34 -48.19 -19.93
C GLU A 51 36.38 -48.73 -21.36
N ALA A 52 35.80 -48.01 -22.33
CA ALA A 52 35.79 -48.43 -23.73
C ALA A 52 37.18 -48.43 -24.37
N VAL A 53 38.11 -47.57 -23.92
CA VAL A 53 39.46 -47.47 -24.50
C VAL A 53 40.34 -48.65 -24.09
N GLY A 54 40.16 -49.18 -22.88
CA GLY A 54 40.92 -50.34 -22.37
C GLY A 54 40.47 -51.68 -22.95
N MET A 55 39.21 -51.78 -23.41
CA MET A 55 38.61 -53.02 -23.95
C MET A 55 38.46 -53.05 -25.48
N SER A 56 38.60 -51.91 -26.16
CA SER A 56 38.38 -51.76 -27.60
C SER A 56 39.58 -52.23 -28.43
N ARG A 57 39.45 -53.40 -29.09
CA ARG A 57 40.51 -54.00 -29.93
C ARG A 57 40.39 -53.72 -31.44
N SER A 58 39.32 -53.08 -31.92
CA SER A 58 39.12 -52.81 -33.36
C SER A 58 39.29 -51.33 -33.73
N ALA A 59 39.71 -51.08 -34.96
CA ALA A 59 39.87 -49.72 -35.48
C ALA A 59 38.54 -48.95 -35.56
N SER A 60 37.43 -49.66 -35.80
CA SER A 60 36.08 -49.06 -35.87
C SER A 60 35.59 -48.59 -34.49
N SER A 61 35.82 -49.36 -33.43
CA SER A 61 35.43 -48.97 -32.07
C SER A 61 36.29 -47.80 -31.55
N LEU A 62 37.58 -47.75 -31.87
CA LEU A 62 38.43 -46.59 -31.55
C LEU A 62 38.00 -45.32 -32.30
N ARG A 63 37.56 -45.43 -33.55
CA ARG A 63 37.01 -44.30 -34.31
C ARG A 63 35.72 -43.78 -33.69
N ALA A 64 34.78 -44.66 -33.34
CA ALA A 64 33.52 -44.29 -32.70
C ALA A 64 33.73 -43.63 -31.31
N VAL A 65 34.71 -44.10 -30.53
CA VAL A 65 35.08 -43.45 -29.26
C VAL A 65 35.64 -42.04 -29.51
N ARG A 66 36.53 -41.89 -30.51
CA ARG A 66 37.08 -40.58 -30.86
C ARG A 66 36.00 -39.61 -31.33
N GLU A 67 35.05 -40.03 -32.14
CA GLU A 67 33.94 -39.19 -32.62
C GLU A 67 33.05 -38.73 -31.47
N ARG A 68 32.64 -39.64 -30.57
CA ARG A 68 31.89 -39.28 -29.36
C ARG A 68 32.64 -38.28 -28.48
N LEU A 69 33.94 -38.49 -28.25
CA LEU A 69 34.75 -37.56 -27.47
C LEU A 69 34.89 -36.20 -28.15
N ALA A 70 35.06 -36.17 -29.47
CA ALA A 70 35.11 -34.91 -30.22
C ALA A 70 33.79 -34.13 -30.08
N GLN A 71 32.65 -34.79 -30.27
CA GLN A 71 31.33 -34.20 -30.06
C GLN A 71 31.15 -33.68 -28.62
N ARG A 72 31.59 -34.45 -27.61
CA ARG A 72 31.53 -33.99 -26.22
C ARG A 72 32.41 -32.77 -25.95
N THR A 73 33.60 -32.69 -26.56
CA THR A 73 34.45 -31.49 -26.43
C THR A 73 33.84 -30.25 -27.08
N GLU A 74 33.09 -30.43 -28.17
CA GLU A 74 32.37 -29.36 -28.86
C GLU A 74 31.21 -28.86 -28.00
N ILE A 75 30.34 -29.75 -27.55
CA ILE A 75 29.23 -29.42 -26.62
C ILE A 75 29.76 -28.76 -25.35
N GLY A 76 30.85 -29.28 -24.76
CA GLY A 76 31.46 -28.69 -23.57
C GLY A 76 32.02 -27.27 -23.81
N ALA A 77 32.51 -26.99 -25.02
CA ALA A 77 32.99 -25.65 -25.38
C ALA A 77 31.81 -24.68 -25.56
N GLU A 78 30.74 -25.11 -26.21
CA GLU A 78 29.50 -24.36 -26.37
C GLU A 78 28.88 -24.01 -25.01
N LEU A 79 28.68 -25.01 -24.14
CA LEU A 79 28.11 -24.80 -22.80
C LEU A 79 28.94 -23.85 -21.95
N ARG A 80 30.28 -23.91 -22.07
CA ARG A 80 31.16 -22.97 -21.37
C ARG A 80 30.94 -21.53 -21.86
N THR A 81 30.83 -21.33 -23.17
CA THR A 81 30.54 -20.01 -23.74
C THR A 81 29.18 -19.51 -23.28
N GLU A 82 28.14 -20.34 -23.38
CA GLU A 82 26.78 -19.99 -22.94
C GLU A 82 26.71 -19.65 -21.45
N LEU A 83 27.38 -20.42 -20.59
CA LEU A 83 27.44 -20.14 -19.16
C LEU A 83 28.19 -18.85 -18.86
N THR A 84 29.29 -18.59 -19.57
CA THR A 84 30.05 -17.35 -19.39
C THR A 84 29.17 -16.16 -19.75
N GLU A 85 28.49 -16.19 -20.90
CA GLU A 85 27.57 -15.14 -21.32
C GLU A 85 26.40 -14.96 -20.32
N ALA A 86 25.83 -16.06 -19.83
CA ALA A 86 24.73 -16.03 -18.85
C ALA A 86 25.17 -15.40 -17.53
N LEU A 87 26.21 -15.97 -16.90
CA LEU A 87 26.62 -15.67 -15.53
C LEU A 87 27.54 -14.44 -15.42
N SER A 88 27.89 -13.78 -16.53
CA SER A 88 28.62 -12.51 -16.52
C SER A 88 27.85 -11.42 -17.24
N GLU A 89 27.83 -11.44 -18.58
CA GLU A 89 27.26 -10.33 -19.36
C GLU A 89 25.76 -10.13 -19.11
N ARG A 90 24.96 -11.19 -19.23
CA ARG A 90 23.51 -11.10 -18.99
C ARG A 90 23.20 -10.83 -17.52
N ALA A 91 23.96 -11.43 -16.62
CA ALA A 91 23.90 -11.17 -15.19
C ALA A 91 24.11 -9.69 -14.86
N ASP A 92 25.19 -9.09 -15.35
CA ASP A 92 25.56 -7.69 -15.13
C ASP A 92 24.53 -6.71 -15.72
N GLN A 93 23.97 -7.05 -16.89
CA GLN A 93 22.90 -6.28 -17.50
C GLN A 93 21.63 -6.33 -16.64
N LEU A 94 21.22 -7.51 -16.18
CA LEU A 94 20.08 -7.66 -15.28
C LEU A 94 20.31 -6.97 -13.94
N GLY A 95 21.49 -7.11 -13.34
CA GLY A 95 21.86 -6.45 -12.10
C GLY A 95 21.71 -4.94 -12.17
N ARG A 96 22.28 -4.30 -13.21
CA ARG A 96 22.15 -2.86 -13.42
C ARG A 96 20.71 -2.41 -13.67
N ALA A 97 19.95 -3.19 -14.45
CA ALA A 97 18.54 -2.89 -14.71
C ALA A 97 17.71 -2.95 -13.42
N MET A 98 17.95 -3.97 -12.58
CA MET A 98 17.25 -4.15 -11.30
C MET A 98 17.67 -3.10 -10.26
N GLU A 99 18.95 -2.71 -10.23
CA GLU A 99 19.44 -1.63 -9.38
C GLU A 99 18.79 -0.29 -9.75
N ALA A 100 18.77 0.06 -11.04
CA ALA A 100 18.11 1.26 -11.53
C ALA A 100 16.61 1.27 -11.19
N ARG A 101 15.94 0.12 -11.36
CA ARG A 101 14.52 -0.02 -11.04
C ARG A 101 14.25 0.11 -9.53
N LEU A 102 15.09 -0.51 -8.70
CA LEU A 102 15.00 -0.38 -7.24
C LEU A 102 15.25 1.08 -6.79
N GLY A 103 16.19 1.78 -7.43
CA GLY A 103 16.44 3.21 -7.21
C GLY A 103 15.22 4.07 -7.54
N ALA A 104 14.61 3.86 -8.71
CA ALA A 104 13.40 4.61 -9.11
C ALA A 104 12.24 4.44 -8.11
N ILE A 105 12.02 3.21 -7.61
CA ILE A 105 11.00 2.92 -6.59
C ILE A 105 11.34 3.62 -5.26
N GLN A 106 12.62 3.68 -4.88
CA GLN A 106 13.05 4.40 -3.67
C GLN A 106 12.80 5.91 -3.79
N ASP A 107 13.10 6.50 -4.95
CA ASP A 107 12.88 7.92 -5.21
C ASP A 107 11.39 8.26 -5.20
N GLU A 108 10.56 7.44 -5.86
CA GLU A 108 9.10 7.60 -5.86
C GLU A 108 8.54 7.53 -4.43
N ARG A 109 8.94 6.53 -3.64
CA ARG A 109 8.56 6.45 -2.23
C ARG A 109 9.01 7.71 -1.47
N GLY A 110 10.25 8.15 -1.67
CA GLY A 110 10.80 9.33 -1.01
C GLY A 110 9.99 10.60 -1.27
N ALA A 111 9.45 10.76 -2.48
CA ALA A 111 8.60 11.89 -2.85
C ALA A 111 7.24 11.93 -2.13
N HIS A 112 6.76 10.79 -1.62
CA HIS A 112 5.41 10.66 -1.06
C HIS A 112 5.35 10.26 0.42
N VAL A 113 6.47 9.80 1.00
CA VAL A 113 6.49 9.19 2.34
C VAL A 113 5.97 10.13 3.45
N GLU A 114 6.33 11.42 3.41
CA GLU A 114 5.88 12.38 4.43
C GLU A 114 4.36 12.56 4.42
N LEU A 115 3.77 12.60 3.22
CA LEU A 115 2.34 12.72 3.07
C LEU A 115 1.64 11.45 3.58
N TRP A 116 2.15 10.27 3.21
CA TRP A 116 1.63 8.99 3.68
C TRP A 116 1.71 8.85 5.21
N ASP A 117 2.82 9.27 5.80
CA ASP A 117 3.03 9.27 7.24
C ASP A 117 2.07 10.21 7.96
N SER A 118 1.80 11.40 7.40
CA SER A 118 0.79 12.33 7.93
C SER A 118 -0.63 11.75 7.98
N TRP A 119 -0.89 10.72 7.16
CA TRP A 119 -2.13 9.98 7.11
C TRP A 119 -2.09 8.65 7.88
N GLY A 120 -0.96 8.32 8.53
CA GLY A 120 -0.78 7.07 9.27
C GLY A 120 -0.88 5.82 8.40
N MET A 121 -0.43 5.90 7.15
CA MET A 121 -0.55 4.80 6.18
C MET A 121 0.34 3.62 6.56
N ALA A 122 -0.22 2.42 6.65
CA ALA A 122 0.54 1.18 6.86
C ALA A 122 1.53 0.87 5.72
N ALA A 123 1.34 1.50 4.56
CA ALA A 123 2.24 1.41 3.41
C ALA A 123 3.65 1.95 3.70
N VAL A 124 3.81 2.87 4.66
CA VAL A 124 5.15 3.41 5.02
C VAL A 124 6.06 2.29 5.54
N PRO A 125 5.74 1.60 6.65
CA PRO A 125 6.58 0.51 7.14
C PRO A 125 6.60 -0.71 6.21
N GLU A 126 5.53 -0.99 5.46
CA GLU A 126 5.54 -2.10 4.50
C GLU A 126 6.52 -1.85 3.34
N SER A 127 6.50 -0.63 2.76
CA SER A 127 7.39 -0.27 1.67
C SER A 127 8.86 -0.28 2.09
N ASP A 128 9.19 0.15 3.32
CA ASP A 128 10.55 0.06 3.86
C ASP A 128 11.05 -1.39 3.92
N ARG A 129 10.20 -2.28 4.44
CA ARG A 129 10.53 -3.71 4.53
C ARG A 129 10.76 -4.31 3.15
N LEU A 130 9.90 -3.99 2.18
CA LEU A 130 10.02 -4.48 0.81
C LEU A 130 11.30 -3.96 0.16
N LEU A 131 11.62 -2.67 0.30
CA LEU A 131 12.85 -2.09 -0.25
C LEU A 131 14.12 -2.71 0.36
N GLN A 132 14.13 -2.96 1.68
CA GLN A 132 15.23 -3.67 2.33
C GLN A 132 15.38 -5.10 1.81
N GLN A 133 14.26 -5.82 1.64
CA GLN A 133 14.26 -7.15 1.04
C GLN A 133 14.76 -7.10 -0.41
N GLY A 134 14.38 -6.08 -1.18
CA GLY A 134 14.86 -5.87 -2.55
C GLY A 134 16.37 -5.69 -2.62
N ARG A 135 16.97 -4.91 -1.70
CA ARG A 135 18.43 -4.76 -1.60
C ARG A 135 19.13 -6.10 -1.30
N SER A 136 18.54 -6.91 -0.41
CA SER A 136 19.07 -8.24 -0.10
C SER A 136 19.01 -9.18 -1.32
N LEU A 137 17.89 -9.20 -2.04
CA LEU A 137 17.72 -10.02 -3.24
C LEU A 137 18.69 -9.60 -4.36
N LEU A 138 18.89 -8.28 -4.55
CA LEU A 138 19.86 -7.72 -5.48
C LEU A 138 21.28 -8.18 -5.14
N ALA A 139 21.68 -8.08 -3.87
CA ALA A 139 22.99 -8.53 -3.39
C ALA A 139 23.20 -10.04 -3.53
N SER A 140 22.14 -10.83 -3.44
CA SER A 140 22.18 -12.29 -3.66
C SER A 140 22.01 -12.69 -5.13
N GLU A 141 21.84 -11.72 -6.04
CA GLU A 141 21.62 -11.91 -7.48
C GLU A 141 20.40 -12.79 -7.81
N ASP A 142 19.39 -12.81 -6.93
CA ASP A 142 18.12 -13.53 -7.16
C ASP A 142 17.15 -12.62 -7.92
N TYR A 143 17.48 -12.36 -9.19
CA TYR A 143 16.75 -11.40 -10.03
C TYR A 143 15.29 -11.77 -10.30
N PRO A 144 14.90 -13.05 -10.46
CA PRO A 144 13.48 -13.42 -10.60
C PRO A 144 12.65 -13.07 -9.37
N ALA A 145 13.17 -13.36 -8.17
CA ALA A 145 12.51 -12.99 -6.92
C ALA A 145 12.47 -11.47 -6.74
N LEU A 146 13.56 -10.79 -7.09
CA LEU A 146 13.64 -9.32 -7.05
C LEU A 146 12.61 -8.69 -7.98
N ALA A 147 12.50 -9.13 -9.23
CA ALA A 147 11.54 -8.59 -10.20
C ALA A 147 10.10 -8.66 -9.67
N THR A 148 9.71 -9.84 -9.14
CA THR A 148 8.39 -10.06 -8.52
C THR A 148 8.16 -9.12 -7.33
N LEU A 149 9.18 -8.92 -6.49
CA LEU A 149 9.09 -8.02 -5.35
C LEU A 149 8.97 -6.55 -5.77
N LEU A 150 9.71 -6.12 -6.79
CA LEU A 150 9.64 -4.76 -7.32
C LEU A 150 8.26 -4.48 -7.96
N ASP A 151 7.68 -5.44 -8.68
CA ASP A 151 6.31 -5.33 -9.21
C ASP A 151 5.29 -5.13 -8.08
N ARG A 152 5.37 -5.95 -7.02
CA ARG A 152 4.50 -5.81 -5.84
C ARG A 152 4.69 -4.46 -5.15
N THR A 153 5.94 -4.02 -5.03
CA THR A 153 6.25 -2.76 -4.35
C THR A 153 5.69 -1.58 -5.14
N GLN A 154 5.85 -1.58 -6.47
CA GLN A 154 5.27 -0.55 -7.33
C GLN A 154 3.75 -0.47 -7.16
N LEU A 155 3.06 -1.61 -7.20
CA LEU A 155 1.61 -1.66 -7.03
C LEU A 155 1.17 -1.12 -5.65
N LEU A 156 1.94 -1.41 -4.60
CA LEU A 156 1.70 -0.83 -3.27
C LEU A 156 1.83 0.70 -3.29
N LEU A 157 2.87 1.24 -3.93
CA LEU A 157 3.07 2.69 -4.01
C LEU A 157 1.93 3.37 -4.78
N GLU A 158 1.53 2.81 -5.93
CA GLU A 158 0.44 3.31 -6.75
C GLU A 158 -0.89 3.33 -5.99
N ASN A 159 -1.25 2.23 -5.32
CA ASN A 159 -2.47 2.15 -4.53
C ASN A 159 -2.46 3.13 -3.34
N SER A 160 -1.31 3.23 -2.65
CA SER A 160 -1.17 4.13 -1.49
C SER A 160 -1.25 5.59 -1.91
N ARG A 161 -0.69 5.94 -3.07
CA ARG A 161 -0.83 7.26 -3.65
C ARG A 161 -2.28 7.59 -3.96
N ALA A 162 -3.00 6.70 -4.65
CA ALA A 162 -4.41 6.91 -4.98
C ALA A 162 -5.29 7.06 -3.72
N GLU A 163 -5.05 6.23 -2.68
CA GLU A 163 -5.77 6.34 -1.40
C GLU A 163 -5.51 7.70 -0.73
N VAL A 164 -4.25 8.13 -0.69
CA VAL A 164 -3.88 9.40 -0.06
C VAL A 164 -4.40 10.61 -0.83
N GLU A 165 -4.41 10.58 -2.16
CA GLU A 165 -5.04 11.61 -2.97
C GLU A 165 -6.54 11.76 -2.64
N GLN A 166 -7.25 10.64 -2.47
CA GLN A 166 -8.66 10.67 -2.05
C GLN A 166 -8.84 11.20 -0.62
N LEU A 167 -7.95 10.83 0.31
CA LEU A 167 -7.97 11.35 1.69
C LEU A 167 -7.72 12.87 1.72
N GLU A 168 -6.76 13.36 0.95
CA GLU A 168 -6.50 14.80 0.80
C GLU A 168 -7.70 15.55 0.21
N GLU A 169 -8.32 15.02 -0.84
CA GLU A 169 -9.51 15.63 -1.43
C GLU A 169 -10.67 15.73 -0.42
N ARG A 170 -10.95 14.63 0.30
CA ARG A 170 -11.97 14.61 1.36
C ARG A 170 -11.62 15.58 2.48
N HIS A 171 -10.35 15.69 2.83
CA HIS A 171 -9.90 16.63 3.85
C HIS A 171 -10.06 18.09 3.42
N GLN A 172 -9.72 18.43 2.17
CA GLN A 172 -9.91 19.78 1.62
C GLN A 172 -11.39 20.17 1.64
N ARG A 173 -12.28 19.26 1.23
CA ARG A 173 -13.73 19.44 1.33
C ARG A 173 -14.15 19.68 2.79
N ARG A 174 -13.67 18.85 3.72
CA ARG A 174 -13.92 19.01 5.16
C ARG A 174 -13.47 20.38 5.69
N LEU A 175 -12.33 20.90 5.26
CA LEU A 175 -11.83 22.23 5.65
C LEU A 175 -12.68 23.36 5.06
N TYR A 176 -13.16 23.20 3.82
CA TYR A 176 -14.10 24.15 3.20
C TYR A 176 -15.44 24.19 3.96
N LEU A 177 -15.97 23.01 4.33
CA LEU A 177 -17.16 22.88 5.16
C LEU A 177 -16.98 23.56 6.52
N LEU A 178 -15.85 23.30 7.19
CA LEU A 178 -15.52 23.96 8.46
C LEU A 178 -15.53 25.48 8.32
N LYS A 179 -14.91 26.01 7.26
CA LYS A 179 -14.88 27.46 7.01
C LYS A 179 -16.28 28.03 6.84
N SER A 180 -17.14 27.35 6.07
CA SER A 180 -18.51 27.77 5.80
C SER A 180 -19.36 27.72 7.08
N LEU A 181 -19.25 26.64 7.86
CA LEU A 181 -19.94 26.48 9.13
C LEU A 181 -19.57 27.59 10.14
N ARG A 182 -18.27 27.92 10.24
CA ARG A 182 -17.81 29.03 11.08
C ARG A 182 -18.44 30.36 10.66
N GLN A 183 -18.55 30.62 9.35
CA GLN A 183 -19.20 31.83 8.85
C GLN A 183 -20.69 31.87 9.24
N VAL A 184 -21.42 30.77 9.04
CA VAL A 184 -22.84 30.68 9.42
C VAL A 184 -23.03 30.90 10.93
N CYS A 185 -22.16 30.33 11.77
CA CYS A 185 -22.19 30.57 13.21
C CYS A 185 -22.01 32.05 13.55
N VAL A 186 -21.08 32.75 12.88
CA VAL A 186 -20.87 34.19 13.06
C VAL A 186 -22.09 34.99 12.62
N ASP A 187 -22.68 34.65 11.46
CA ASP A 187 -23.85 35.34 10.92
C ASP A 187 -25.09 35.19 11.82
N LEU A 188 -25.21 34.07 12.52
CA LEU A 188 -26.24 33.80 13.53
C LEU A 188 -25.92 34.39 14.91
N GLY A 189 -24.82 35.14 15.06
CA GLY A 189 -24.43 35.77 16.33
C GLY A 189 -23.87 34.80 17.38
N MET A 190 -23.46 33.59 16.97
CA MET A 190 -22.78 32.62 17.83
C MET A 190 -21.30 32.98 18.00
N THR A 191 -20.71 32.58 19.12
CA THR A 191 -19.30 32.86 19.42
C THR A 191 -18.50 31.57 19.58
N GLU A 192 -17.37 31.45 18.87
CA GLU A 192 -16.47 30.32 19.01
C GLU A 192 -15.85 30.30 20.41
N GLN A 193 -16.00 29.19 21.14
CA GLN A 193 -15.42 29.05 22.48
C GLN A 193 -13.92 28.69 22.40
N THR A 194 -13.58 27.84 21.44
CA THR A 194 -12.21 27.38 21.21
C THR A 194 -11.96 27.24 19.71
N PRO A 195 -10.73 27.50 19.23
CA PRO A 195 -10.37 27.23 17.84
C PRO A 195 -10.66 25.77 17.46
N PRO A 196 -11.07 25.51 16.20
CA PRO A 196 -11.28 24.15 15.73
C PRO A 196 -10.02 23.31 15.90
N ARG A 197 -10.18 22.08 16.37
CA ARG A 197 -9.06 21.14 16.58
C ARG A 197 -9.45 19.73 16.19
N PHE A 198 -8.45 18.91 15.87
CA PHE A 198 -8.66 17.48 15.72
C PHE A 198 -9.03 16.86 17.08
N GLU A 199 -9.95 15.90 17.05
CA GLU A 199 -10.35 15.12 18.22
C GLU A 199 -9.18 14.34 18.82
N ARG A 200 -8.29 13.84 17.95
CA ARG A 200 -7.01 13.28 18.33
C ARG A 200 -5.91 14.14 17.76
N GLU A 201 -5.08 14.70 18.64
CA GLU A 201 -3.98 15.59 18.23
C GLU A 201 -3.03 14.85 17.27
N GLY A 202 -2.71 15.49 16.14
CA GLY A 202 -1.85 14.92 15.09
C GLY A 202 -2.53 13.92 14.15
N ASP A 203 -3.75 13.45 14.44
CA ASP A 203 -4.45 12.48 13.60
C ASP A 203 -5.41 13.17 12.62
N ARG A 204 -4.98 13.29 11.36
CA ARG A 204 -5.77 13.90 10.27
C ARG A 204 -7.01 13.09 9.91
N ARG A 205 -7.08 11.79 10.26
CA ARG A 205 -8.28 10.96 10.04
C ARG A 205 -9.34 11.21 11.10
N SER A 206 -8.95 11.69 12.28
CA SER A 206 -9.88 12.03 13.34
C SER A 206 -10.80 13.20 12.95
N ARG A 207 -11.92 13.33 13.66
CA ARG A 207 -12.91 14.39 13.41
C ARG A 207 -12.35 15.75 13.83
N ILE A 208 -12.78 16.82 13.16
CA ILE A 208 -12.51 18.19 13.62
C ILE A 208 -13.67 18.61 14.52
N GLN A 209 -13.36 19.06 15.73
CA GLN A 209 -14.32 19.58 16.70
C GLN A 209 -14.36 21.11 16.62
N LEU A 210 -15.56 21.68 16.49
CA LEU A 210 -15.85 23.10 16.59
C LEU A 210 -16.88 23.30 17.70
N ALA A 211 -16.55 24.07 18.73
CA ALA A 211 -17.45 24.39 19.83
C ALA A 211 -17.83 25.88 19.78
N VAL A 212 -19.13 26.16 19.76
CA VAL A 212 -19.69 27.52 19.72
C VAL A 212 -20.70 27.72 20.84
N ASN A 213 -20.85 28.97 21.28
CA ASN A 213 -21.88 29.39 22.23
C ASN A 213 -22.96 30.15 21.48
N SER A 214 -24.21 29.70 21.59
CA SER A 214 -25.37 30.50 21.16
C SER A 214 -25.63 31.60 22.20
N HIS A 215 -25.99 32.80 21.75
CA HIS A 215 -26.24 33.97 22.60
C HIS A 215 -27.27 33.69 23.71
N ASN A 216 -28.21 32.78 23.49
CA ASN A 216 -29.36 32.54 24.38
C ASN A 216 -29.64 31.05 24.70
N GLN A 217 -28.89 30.09 24.14
CA GLN A 217 -29.35 28.68 24.07
C GLN A 217 -28.33 27.59 24.46
N GLY A 218 -27.14 27.98 24.95
CA GLY A 218 -26.14 27.03 25.45
C GLY A 218 -25.06 26.67 24.43
N LYS A 219 -24.32 25.59 24.73
CA LYS A 219 -23.14 25.16 23.96
C LYS A 219 -23.55 24.22 22.83
N LEU A 220 -23.10 24.54 21.62
CA LEU A 220 -23.23 23.67 20.45
C LEU A 220 -21.85 23.18 20.04
N ALA A 221 -21.76 21.91 19.66
CA ALA A 221 -20.53 21.33 19.15
C ALA A 221 -20.77 20.63 17.81
N PHE A 222 -19.84 20.83 16.88
CA PHE A 222 -19.86 20.22 15.55
C PHE A 222 -18.63 19.33 15.40
N TRP A 223 -18.84 18.14 14.84
CA TRP A 223 -17.79 17.16 14.54
C TRP A 223 -17.76 16.92 13.04
N LEU A 224 -16.69 17.33 12.39
CA LEU A 224 -16.52 17.16 10.95
C LEU A 224 -15.60 15.96 10.68
N SER A 225 -16.18 14.90 10.14
CA SER A 225 -15.45 13.72 9.66
C SER A 225 -15.03 13.89 8.19
N LEU A 226 -14.24 12.95 7.65
CA LEU A 226 -13.89 12.95 6.22
C LEU A 226 -15.09 12.63 5.30
N GLU A 227 -16.16 12.05 5.84
CA GLU A 227 -17.32 11.58 5.09
C GLU A 227 -18.53 12.53 5.20
N GLY A 228 -18.55 13.40 6.21
CA GLY A 228 -19.67 14.30 6.47
C GLY A 228 -19.59 15.00 7.82
N ILE A 229 -20.63 15.77 8.14
CA ILE A 229 -20.76 16.52 9.39
C ILE A 229 -21.73 15.79 10.32
N SER A 230 -21.35 15.66 11.58
CA SER A 230 -22.29 15.39 12.67
C SER A 230 -22.28 16.56 13.65
N SER A 231 -23.43 16.84 14.25
CA SER A 231 -23.60 17.94 15.21
C SER A 231 -24.29 17.43 16.45
N PHE A 232 -23.81 17.88 17.61
CA PHE A 232 -24.49 17.64 18.88
C PHE A 232 -24.74 18.98 19.58
N ALA A 233 -25.92 19.09 20.15
CA ALA A 233 -26.29 20.18 21.05
C ALA A 233 -26.27 19.62 22.47
N ASP A 234 -25.47 20.23 23.35
CA ASP A 234 -25.54 19.96 24.78
C ASP A 234 -26.73 20.76 25.31
N ALA A 235 -27.91 20.14 25.33
CA ALA A 235 -29.18 20.83 25.56
C ALA A 235 -29.74 20.50 26.96
N ASP A 236 -29.66 21.51 27.83
CA ASP A 236 -30.49 21.61 29.03
C ASP A 236 -31.86 22.27 28.72
N SER A 237 -32.23 22.50 27.44
CA SER A 237 -33.53 23.11 27.08
C SER A 237 -34.03 22.87 25.64
N ASP A 238 -35.36 22.78 25.50
CA ASP A 238 -36.13 22.59 24.24
C ASP A 238 -35.92 23.64 23.14
N ARG A 239 -35.22 24.76 23.40
CA ARG A 239 -35.10 25.89 22.45
C ARG A 239 -34.02 25.68 21.38
N CYS A 240 -33.00 24.86 21.66
CA CYS A 240 -31.86 24.57 20.76
C CYS A 240 -32.27 23.92 19.43
N PHE A 241 -33.35 23.14 19.43
CA PHE A 241 -33.80 22.40 18.25
C PHE A 241 -34.33 23.30 17.12
N HIS A 242 -34.87 24.49 17.44
CA HIS A 242 -35.40 25.40 16.42
C HIS A 242 -34.27 26.13 15.67
N GLU A 243 -33.28 26.66 16.39
CA GLU A 243 -32.12 27.33 15.78
C GLU A 243 -31.27 26.36 14.97
N PHE A 244 -31.15 25.10 15.42
CA PHE A 244 -30.52 24.07 14.60
C PHE A 244 -31.30 23.77 13.32
N GLY A 245 -32.63 23.73 13.38
CA GLY A 245 -33.45 23.56 12.17
C GLY A 245 -33.27 24.68 11.15
N GLU A 246 -33.06 25.91 11.60
CA GLU A 246 -32.74 27.05 10.72
C GLU A 246 -31.32 26.96 10.17
N LEU A 247 -30.34 26.63 11.02
CA LEU A 247 -28.95 26.40 10.63
C LEU A 247 -28.81 25.24 9.63
N SER A 248 -29.55 24.14 9.84
CA SER A 248 -29.61 22.98 8.95
C SER A 248 -30.18 23.37 7.58
N LYS A 249 -31.32 24.09 7.55
CA LYS A 249 -31.89 24.61 6.29
C LYS A 249 -30.97 25.58 5.58
N GLN A 250 -30.21 26.39 6.31
CA GLN A 250 -29.33 27.38 5.71
C GLN A 250 -28.04 26.74 5.18
N LEU A 251 -27.51 25.74 5.87
CA LEU A 251 -26.42 24.89 5.39
C LEU A 251 -26.83 24.07 4.15
N GLU A 252 -28.07 23.59 4.10
CA GLU A 252 -28.63 22.91 2.92
C GLU A 252 -28.84 23.90 1.76
N SER A 253 -29.49 25.05 2.00
CA SER A 253 -29.79 26.08 0.99
C SER A 253 -28.54 26.70 0.38
N ASP A 254 -27.62 27.16 1.22
CA ASP A 254 -26.53 28.03 0.77
C ASP A 254 -25.27 27.21 0.42
N PHE A 255 -25.18 25.98 0.92
CA PHE A 255 -23.98 25.14 0.79
C PHE A 255 -24.24 23.67 0.41
N GLY A 256 -25.51 23.23 0.30
CA GLY A 256 -25.86 21.85 -0.09
C GLY A 256 -25.51 20.79 0.95
N ILE A 257 -25.43 21.16 2.23
CA ILE A 257 -24.98 20.29 3.32
C ILE A 257 -26.18 19.74 4.09
N GLU A 258 -26.40 18.44 4.03
CA GLU A 258 -27.36 17.74 4.91
C GLU A 258 -26.75 17.56 6.31
N THR A 259 -27.49 17.94 7.36
CA THR A 259 -27.07 17.75 8.75
C THR A 259 -28.09 16.93 9.53
N GLU A 260 -27.61 15.97 10.34
CA GLU A 260 -28.45 15.14 11.21
C GLU A 260 -28.14 15.47 12.67
N LEU A 261 -29.18 15.79 13.45
CA LEU A 261 -29.06 16.08 14.88
C LEU A 261 -29.32 14.82 15.70
N ARG A 262 -28.38 14.45 16.57
CA ARG A 262 -28.52 13.34 17.50
C ARG A 262 -28.21 13.81 18.92
N MET A 263 -28.94 13.28 19.90
CA MET A 263 -28.65 13.50 21.31
C MET A 263 -27.38 12.71 21.73
N GLU A 264 -26.74 13.12 22.83
CA GLU A 264 -25.47 12.52 23.31
C GLU A 264 -25.60 11.03 23.65
N ASP A 265 -26.81 10.58 24.00
CA ASP A 265 -27.19 9.19 24.25
C ASP A 265 -27.60 8.40 22.99
N GLY A 266 -27.59 9.05 21.82
CA GLY A 266 -28.01 8.47 20.55
C GLY A 266 -29.53 8.46 20.31
N ALA A 267 -30.33 9.08 21.20
CA ALA A 267 -31.76 9.21 21.00
C ALA A 267 -32.12 10.19 19.86
N GLU A 268 -33.21 9.90 19.15
CA GLU A 268 -33.78 10.85 18.20
C GLU A 268 -34.27 12.13 18.92
N PRO A 269 -34.15 13.31 18.29
CA PRO A 269 -34.70 14.55 18.84
C PRO A 269 -36.18 14.39 19.18
N PRO A 270 -36.67 14.93 20.30
CA PRO A 270 -38.09 14.93 20.60
C PRO A 270 -38.88 15.60 19.46
N ARG A 271 -39.71 14.83 18.76
CA ARG A 271 -40.54 15.34 17.67
C ARG A 271 -41.73 16.09 18.26
N ARG A 272 -41.89 17.35 17.88
CA ARG A 272 -43.06 18.16 18.24
C ARG A 272 -44.30 17.57 17.56
N LEU A 273 -45.10 16.79 18.30
CA LEU A 273 -46.29 16.10 17.77
C LEU A 273 -47.44 17.06 17.40
N HIS A 274 -47.45 18.28 17.95
CA HIS A 274 -48.50 19.27 17.73
C HIS A 274 -47.96 20.67 17.44
N ARG A 275 -48.57 21.36 16.47
CA ARG A 275 -48.23 22.71 16.03
C ARG A 275 -49.10 23.71 16.79
N GLY A 276 -48.59 24.24 17.90
CA GLY A 276 -49.27 25.23 18.74
C GLY A 276 -49.05 24.97 20.23
N GLU A 277 -49.12 26.01 21.06
CA GLU A 277 -49.26 25.87 22.51
C GLU A 277 -50.65 25.26 22.76
N GLN A 278 -50.72 24.06 23.34
CA GLN A 278 -51.98 23.60 23.92
C GLN A 278 -52.25 24.52 25.10
N GLU A 279 -53.38 25.24 25.07
CA GLU A 279 -53.86 25.98 26.23
C GLU A 279 -53.94 25.02 27.41
N LEU A 280 -53.23 25.34 28.49
CA LEU A 280 -53.45 24.73 29.79
C LEU A 280 -54.94 24.85 30.11
N PRO A 281 -55.63 23.77 30.52
CA PRO A 281 -57.06 23.82 30.76
C PRO A 281 -57.37 24.97 31.73
N GLY A 282 -58.21 25.90 31.27
CA GLY A 282 -58.57 27.11 31.99
C GLY A 282 -59.22 26.75 33.33
N ASP A 283 -58.63 27.26 34.40
CA ASP A 283 -59.10 27.09 35.76
C ASP A 283 -60.19 28.15 36.06
N GLU A 284 -61.34 28.11 35.38
CA GLU A 284 -62.50 28.92 35.76
C GLU A 284 -63.82 28.19 35.45
N GLY A 285 -64.52 27.73 36.49
CA GLY A 285 -65.88 27.23 36.31
C GLY A 285 -66.63 26.54 37.45
N LEU A 286 -66.13 26.50 38.69
CA LEU A 286 -67.00 26.25 39.86
C LEU A 286 -66.88 27.41 40.86
N GLY A 287 -67.30 28.59 40.39
CA GLY A 287 -67.50 29.76 41.21
C GLY A 287 -68.90 29.82 41.83
N ALA A 288 -68.93 30.38 43.04
CA ALA A 288 -70.00 31.14 43.66
C ALA A 288 -71.25 30.41 44.21
N SER A 289 -71.20 30.24 45.54
CA SER A 289 -72.26 30.56 46.52
C SER A 289 -73.48 31.35 46.01
N GLN A 290 -74.68 30.96 46.47
CA GLN A 290 -75.58 31.80 47.26
C GLN A 290 -76.70 30.96 47.89
N GLY A 291 -77.00 31.23 49.16
CA GLY A 291 -78.10 30.62 49.90
C GLY A 291 -79.35 31.49 49.92
N GLU A 292 -80.45 30.90 50.41
CA GLU A 292 -81.70 31.46 50.94
C GLU A 292 -82.54 30.22 51.32
N ALA A 293 -83.28 30.08 52.42
CA ALA A 293 -83.67 30.94 53.54
C ALA A 293 -84.02 30.01 54.74
#